data_AF-A0AB39RWI4-F1
#
_entry.id   AF-A0AB39RWI4-F1
#
_cell.length_a   1.000
_cell.length_b   1.000
_cell.length_c   1.000
_cell.angle_alpha   90.00
_cell.angle_beta   90.00
_cell.angle_gamma   90.00
#
_symmetry.space_group_name_H-M   'P 1'
#
loop_
_entity.id
_entity.type
_entity.pdbx_description
1 polymer ?
#
loop_
_entity_poly.entity_id
_entity_poly.type
_entity_poly.pdbx_seq_one_letter_code
_entity_poly.pdbx_strand_id
1 'polypeptide(L)'
;MSYLRTFLPWIVFAALPSGDWQWAALAALVVAVAVIVQQMRAGAGFDALIIETGSAVFFSVLAVIAFANPDSGVHDYSAALSAGTLAVIAGVSLAIGKPFTLGIAKRTTPREVWGLKPFIQTNVIITAVWTAAFALTAVVLAFVAHAGNAHSTPATLIQVAGFALPMIFTVRYVAHVQAKAGAR
;
A
#
# COMPACT_ATOMS: atom_id res chain seq x y z
N MET A 1 -8.14 -3.05 13.12
CA MET A 1 -8.44 -3.58 11.76
C MET A 1 -7.15 -3.54 10.95
N SER A 2 -6.75 -4.68 10.38
CA SER A 2 -5.39 -4.96 9.90
C SER A 2 -5.04 -4.20 8.61
N TYR A 3 -3.76 -3.81 8.48
CA TYR A 3 -3.11 -3.35 7.23
C TYR A 3 -3.51 -4.18 6.01
N LEU A 4 -3.83 -5.46 6.20
CA LEU A 4 -4.35 -6.37 5.19
C LEU A 4 -5.56 -5.81 4.41
N ARG A 5 -6.50 -5.10 5.06
CA ARG A 5 -7.67 -4.55 4.37
C ARG A 5 -7.30 -3.38 3.46
N THR A 6 -6.43 -2.51 3.94
CA THR A 6 -5.93 -1.35 3.19
C THR A 6 -5.15 -1.81 1.96
N PHE A 7 -4.38 -2.89 2.09
CA PHE A 7 -3.62 -3.46 0.98
C PHE A 7 -4.38 -4.50 0.16
N LEU A 8 -5.66 -4.78 0.46
CA LEU A 8 -6.42 -5.85 -0.17
C LEU A 8 -6.54 -5.71 -1.71
N PRO A 9 -6.81 -4.51 -2.27
CA PRO A 9 -6.83 -4.34 -3.74
C PRO A 9 -5.52 -4.77 -4.40
N TRP A 10 -4.39 -4.43 -3.77
CA TRP A 10 -3.05 -4.72 -4.26
C TRP A 10 -2.72 -6.21 -4.18
N ILE A 11 -3.16 -6.87 -3.10
CA ILE A 11 -3.04 -8.31 -2.93
C ILE A 11 -3.86 -9.04 -4.00
N VAL A 12 -5.09 -8.59 -4.26
CA VAL A 12 -5.96 -9.18 -5.29
C VAL A 12 -5.33 -9.05 -6.67
N PHE A 13 -4.78 -7.87 -7.00
CA PHE A 13 -4.05 -7.67 -8.26
C PHE A 13 -2.84 -8.61 -8.39
N ALA A 14 -2.03 -8.74 -7.33
CA ALA A 14 -0.84 -9.58 -7.33
C ALA A 14 -1.14 -11.09 -7.33
N ALA A 15 -2.30 -11.51 -6.81
CA ALA A 15 -2.68 -12.91 -6.70
C ALA A 15 -3.31 -13.48 -7.97
N LEU A 16 -3.89 -12.63 -8.82
CA LEU A 16 -4.53 -13.06 -10.05
C LEU A 16 -3.49 -13.32 -11.16
N PRO A 17 -3.73 -14.31 -12.04
CA PRO A 17 -2.80 -14.64 -13.12
C PRO A 17 -2.53 -13.43 -14.03
N SER A 18 -1.26 -13.23 -14.40
CA SER A 18 -0.84 -12.11 -15.27
C SER A 18 -1.43 -12.20 -16.68
N GLY A 19 -1.76 -13.40 -17.17
CA GLY A 19 -2.40 -13.57 -18.48
C GLY A 19 -3.71 -12.80 -18.66
N ASP A 20 -4.42 -12.53 -17.57
CA ASP A 20 -5.70 -11.82 -17.55
C ASP A 20 -5.63 -10.53 -16.71
N TRP A 21 -4.53 -9.78 -16.80
CA TRP A 21 -4.27 -8.59 -15.98
C TRP A 21 -5.35 -7.51 -16.05
N GLN A 22 -6.11 -7.44 -17.15
CA GLN A 22 -7.30 -6.59 -17.30
C GLN A 22 -8.38 -6.91 -16.25
N TRP A 23 -8.66 -8.19 -16.04
CA TRP A 23 -9.62 -8.66 -15.05
C TRP A 23 -9.04 -8.54 -13.64
N ALA A 24 -7.72 -8.71 -13.49
CA ALA A 24 -7.04 -8.47 -12.22
C ALA A 24 -7.15 -6.99 -11.79
N ALA A 25 -6.91 -6.05 -12.71
CA ALA A 25 -7.03 -4.62 -12.47
C ALA A 25 -8.48 -4.23 -12.14
N LEU A 26 -9.46 -4.79 -12.86
CA LEU A 26 -10.87 -4.56 -12.57
C LEU A 26 -11.30 -5.13 -11.21
N ALA A 27 -10.88 -6.35 -10.87
CA ALA A 27 -11.17 -6.96 -9.58
C ALA A 27 -10.57 -6.12 -8.44
N ALA A 28 -9.32 -5.68 -8.59
CA ALA A 28 -8.66 -4.78 -7.64
C ALA A 28 -9.41 -3.45 -7.50
N LEU A 29 -9.90 -2.86 -8.59
CA LEU A 29 -10.74 -1.66 -8.57
C LEU A 29 -12.04 -1.88 -7.79
N VAL A 30 -12.76 -2.96 -8.08
CA VAL A 30 -14.00 -3.31 -7.36
C VAL A 30 -13.74 -3.45 -5.87
N VAL A 31 -12.65 -4.12 -5.50
CA VAL A 31 -12.24 -4.27 -4.10
C VAL A 31 -11.89 -2.92 -3.48
N ALA A 32 -11.16 -2.04 -4.19
CA ALA A 32 -10.82 -0.71 -3.70
C ALA A 32 -12.08 0.12 -3.41
N VAL A 33 -13.03 0.15 -4.35
CA VAL A 33 -14.32 0.84 -4.20
C VAL A 33 -15.13 0.24 -3.05
N ALA A 34 -15.21 -1.09 -2.94
CA ALA A 34 -15.91 -1.75 -1.85
C ALA A 34 -15.31 -1.39 -0.47
N VAL A 35 -13.98 -1.32 -0.37
CA VAL A 35 -13.29 -0.89 0.86
C VAL A 35 -13.61 0.58 1.17
N ILE A 36 -13.56 1.48 0.18
CA ILE A 36 -13.93 2.90 0.36
C ILE A 36 -15.36 3.01 0.89
N VAL A 37 -16.33 2.37 0.25
CA VAL A 37 -17.75 2.42 0.63
C VAL A 37 -17.95 1.89 2.04
N GLN A 38 -17.34 0.75 2.39
CA GLN A 38 -17.41 0.21 3.76
C GLN A 38 -16.85 1.18 4.79
N GLN A 39 -15.73 1.84 4.49
CA GLN A 39 -15.08 2.76 5.41
C GLN A 39 -15.86 4.07 5.57
N MET A 40 -16.43 4.60 4.49
CA MET A 40 -17.33 5.75 4.55
C MET A 40 -18.58 5.44 5.40
N ARG A 41 -19.18 4.25 5.22
CA ARG A 41 -20.32 3.81 6.04
C ARG A 41 -19.97 3.62 7.51
N ALA A 42 -18.70 3.31 7.81
CA ALA A 42 -18.20 3.20 9.18
C ALA A 42 -17.80 4.55 9.81
N GLY A 43 -18.03 5.68 9.11
CA GLY A 43 -17.70 7.01 9.61
C GLY A 43 -16.20 7.32 9.60
N ALA A 44 -15.41 6.65 8.76
CA ALA A 44 -13.98 6.94 8.63
C ALA A 44 -13.77 8.36 8.08
N GLY A 45 -12.88 9.13 8.73
CA GLY A 45 -12.47 10.44 8.22
C GLY A 45 -11.63 10.33 6.94
N PHE A 46 -11.59 11.42 6.16
CA PHE A 46 -10.86 11.52 4.88
C PHE A 46 -9.39 11.08 4.97
N ASP A 47 -8.72 11.37 6.08
CA ASP A 47 -7.31 11.00 6.30
C ASP A 47 -7.08 9.48 6.23
N ALA A 48 -8.11 8.69 6.54
CA ALA A 48 -8.05 7.24 6.52
C ALA A 48 -8.55 6.63 5.20
N LEU A 49 -8.84 7.46 4.19
CA LEU A 49 -9.23 7.07 2.85
C LEU A 49 -8.18 7.45 1.79
N ILE A 50 -7.07 8.09 2.17
CA ILE A 50 -6.06 8.60 1.23
C ILE A 50 -5.51 7.47 0.37
N ILE A 51 -5.13 6.36 1.01
CA ILE A 51 -4.54 5.21 0.33
C ILE A 51 -5.58 4.40 -0.44
N GLU A 52 -6.81 4.29 0.08
CA GLU A 52 -7.92 3.63 -0.59
C GLU A 52 -8.33 4.39 -1.86
N THR A 53 -8.42 5.72 -1.77
CA THR A 53 -8.74 6.59 -2.90
C THR A 53 -7.62 6.54 -3.96
N GLY A 54 -6.36 6.62 -3.53
CA GLY A 54 -5.23 6.46 -4.43
C GLY A 54 -5.19 5.08 -5.11
N SER A 55 -5.53 4.01 -4.39
CA SER A 55 -5.67 2.66 -4.95
C SER A 55 -6.77 2.62 -6.00
N ALA A 56 -7.95 3.18 -5.71
CA ALA A 56 -9.06 3.20 -6.66
C ALA A 56 -8.72 3.99 -7.93
N VAL A 57 -8.08 5.16 -7.80
CA VAL A 57 -7.62 5.95 -8.95
C VAL A 57 -6.62 5.15 -9.78
N PHE A 58 -5.61 4.55 -9.14
CA PHE A 58 -4.61 3.74 -9.84
C PHE A 58 -5.23 2.56 -10.60
N PHE A 59 -6.04 1.74 -9.92
CA PHE A 59 -6.65 0.58 -10.56
C PHE A 59 -7.69 0.96 -11.62
N SER A 60 -8.32 2.14 -11.51
CA SER A 60 -9.17 2.69 -12.57
C SER A 60 -8.35 2.96 -13.83
N VAL A 61 -7.24 3.68 -13.71
CA VAL A 61 -6.34 3.98 -14.84
C VAL A 61 -5.74 2.70 -15.42
N LEU A 62 -5.27 1.79 -14.56
CA LEU A 62 -4.68 0.53 -14.97
C LEU A 62 -5.68 -0.35 -15.72
N ALA A 63 -6.93 -0.45 -15.23
CA ALA A 63 -7.97 -1.20 -15.91
C ALA A 63 -8.31 -0.59 -17.28
N VAL A 64 -8.45 0.74 -17.39
CA VAL A 64 -8.69 1.41 -18.67
C VAL A 64 -7.57 1.09 -19.68
N ILE A 65 -6.30 1.16 -19.26
CA ILE A 65 -5.17 0.82 -20.12
C ILE A 65 -5.21 -0.66 -20.53
N ALA A 66 -5.44 -1.56 -19.58
CA ALA A 66 -5.43 -3.00 -19.82
C ALA A 66 -6.56 -3.46 -20.76
N PHE A 67 -7.75 -2.88 -20.66
CA PHE A 67 -8.85 -3.16 -21.59
C PHE A 67 -8.69 -2.48 -22.95
N ALA A 68 -8.09 -1.29 -23.00
CA ALA A 68 -7.87 -0.56 -24.26
C ALA A 68 -6.73 -1.15 -25.08
N ASN A 69 -5.67 -1.64 -24.43
CA ASN A 69 -4.52 -2.28 -25.05
C ASN A 69 -3.95 -3.38 -24.14
N PRO A 70 -4.46 -4.62 -24.25
CA PRO A 70 -3.99 -5.75 -23.45
C PRO A 70 -2.50 -6.07 -23.63
N ASP A 71 -1.95 -5.80 -24.82
CA ASP A 71 -0.55 -6.03 -25.18
C ASP A 71 0.35 -4.80 -24.89
N SER A 72 -0.16 -3.84 -24.13
CA SER A 72 0.60 -2.66 -23.73
C SER A 72 1.83 -3.05 -22.92
N GLY A 73 2.98 -2.42 -23.19
CA GLY A 73 4.19 -2.55 -22.37
C GLY A 73 3.98 -2.13 -20.91
N VAL A 74 2.88 -1.45 -20.58
CA VAL A 74 2.46 -1.18 -19.19
C VAL A 74 2.25 -2.48 -18.40
N HIS A 75 1.87 -3.57 -19.05
CA HIS A 75 1.67 -4.87 -18.41
C HIS A 75 2.94 -5.35 -17.69
N ASP A 76 4.09 -5.31 -18.36
CA ASP A 76 5.38 -5.72 -17.81
C ASP A 76 5.80 -4.85 -16.62
N TYR A 77 5.47 -3.57 -16.64
CA TYR A 77 5.80 -2.64 -15.57
C TYR A 77 4.70 -2.53 -14.50
N SER A 78 3.59 -3.26 -14.60
CA SER A 78 2.43 -3.10 -13.72
C SER A 78 2.76 -3.30 -12.24
N ALA A 79 3.65 -4.26 -11.92
CA ALA A 79 4.14 -4.49 -10.56
C ALA A 79 5.01 -3.32 -10.04
N ALA A 80 5.88 -2.78 -10.90
CA ALA A 80 6.72 -1.63 -10.59
C ALA A 80 5.90 -0.35 -10.40
N LEU A 81 4.93 -0.11 -11.29
CA LEU A 81 3.98 1.01 -11.23
C LEU A 81 3.11 0.94 -9.98
N SER A 82 2.71 -0.27 -9.58
CA SER A 82 1.94 -0.48 -8.35
C SER A 82 2.75 -0.08 -7.12
N ALA A 83 3.98 -0.58 -6.99
CA ALA A 83 4.88 -0.21 -5.90
C ALA A 83 5.21 1.30 -5.94
N GLY A 84 5.46 1.86 -7.12
CA GLY A 84 5.76 3.28 -7.30
C GLY A 84 4.59 4.16 -6.88
N THR A 85 3.36 3.78 -7.23
CA THR A 85 2.14 4.49 -6.82
C THR A 85 1.97 4.46 -5.31
N LEU A 86 2.18 3.30 -4.68
CA LEU A 86 2.14 3.17 -3.22
C LEU A 86 3.21 4.04 -2.55
N ALA A 87 4.42 4.11 -3.12
CA ALA A 87 5.49 4.99 -2.64
C ALA A 87 5.08 6.46 -2.74
N VAL A 88 4.47 6.88 -3.85
CA VAL A 88 3.98 8.26 -4.04
C VAL A 88 2.89 8.58 -3.04
N ILE A 89 1.87 7.74 -2.89
CA ILE A 89 0.79 7.95 -1.92
C ILE A 89 1.35 8.04 -0.50
N ALA A 90 2.22 7.12 -0.11
CA ALA A 90 2.83 7.12 1.22
C ALA A 90 3.72 8.36 1.44
N GLY A 91 4.53 8.73 0.45
CA GLY A 91 5.37 9.93 0.48
C GLY A 91 4.57 11.24 0.55
N VAL A 92 3.49 11.35 -0.23
CA VAL A 92 2.56 12.49 -0.15
C VAL A 92 1.92 12.56 1.23
N SER A 93 1.50 11.41 1.79
CA SER A 93 0.93 11.36 3.15
C SER A 93 1.90 11.89 4.22
N LEU A 94 3.20 11.62 4.07
CA LEU A 94 4.25 12.19 4.92
C LEU A 94 4.41 13.69 4.71
N ALA A 95 4.47 14.13 3.45
CA ALA A 95 4.69 15.53 3.08
C ALA A 95 3.58 16.46 3.61
N ILE A 96 2.33 15.99 3.61
CA ILE A 96 1.18 16.75 4.15
C ILE A 96 1.03 16.61 5.68
N GLY A 97 1.96 15.94 6.36
CA GLY A 97 1.94 15.74 7.82
C GLY A 97 0.87 14.77 8.32
N LYS A 98 0.28 13.96 7.43
CA LYS A 98 -0.76 12.98 7.74
C LYS A 98 -0.32 11.58 7.29
N PRO A 99 0.69 10.97 7.96
CA PRO A 99 1.20 9.65 7.59
C PRO A 99 0.07 8.63 7.48
N PHE A 100 -0.02 7.87 6.37
CA PHE A 100 -1.15 6.97 6.13
C PHE A 100 -1.34 5.94 7.28
N THR A 101 -0.26 5.55 7.95
CA THR A 101 -0.31 4.60 9.07
C THR A 101 -1.05 5.18 10.27
N LEU A 102 -1.12 6.50 10.42
CA LEU A 102 -1.81 7.17 11.52
C LEU A 102 -3.31 6.84 11.52
N GLY A 103 -3.95 6.86 10.34
CA GLY A 103 -5.36 6.50 10.20
C GLY A 103 -5.65 5.04 10.55
N ILE A 104 -4.68 4.15 10.33
CA ILE A 104 -4.74 2.73 10.69
C ILE A 104 -4.56 2.57 12.20
N ALA A 105 -3.52 3.18 12.77
CA ALA A 105 -3.19 3.10 14.19
C ALA A 105 -4.31 3.63 15.09
N LYS A 106 -4.95 4.76 14.72
CA LYS A 106 -6.06 5.34 15.47
C LYS A 106 -7.23 4.36 15.69
N ARG A 107 -7.44 3.38 14.81
CA ARG A 107 -8.54 2.40 14.94
C ARG A 107 -8.32 1.36 16.03
N THR A 108 -7.08 1.14 16.43
CA THR A 108 -6.70 0.10 17.41
C THR A 108 -6.10 0.69 18.68
N THR A 109 -6.08 2.02 18.78
CA THR A 109 -5.42 2.74 19.87
C THR A 109 -6.39 3.71 20.53
N PRO A 110 -6.40 3.83 21.87
CA PRO A 110 -7.30 4.74 22.60
C PRO A 110 -7.17 6.20 22.14
N ARG A 111 -8.27 6.97 22.20
CA ARG A 111 -8.34 8.34 21.64
C ARG A 111 -7.46 9.33 22.40
N GLU A 112 -7.21 9.05 23.68
CA GLU A 112 -6.44 9.86 24.62
C GLU A 112 -4.98 10.04 24.14
N VAL A 113 -4.44 9.06 23.40
CA VAL A 113 -3.06 9.11 22.93
C VAL A 113 -2.91 9.64 21.50
N TRP A 114 -4.01 9.87 20.78
CA TRP A 114 -3.97 10.26 19.35
C TRP A 114 -3.24 11.59 19.10
N GLY A 115 -3.29 12.51 20.06
CA GLY A 115 -2.64 13.82 19.99
C GLY A 115 -1.21 13.85 20.54
N LEU A 116 -0.73 12.76 21.13
CA LEU A 116 0.58 12.73 21.75
C LEU A 116 1.68 12.73 20.68
N LYS A 117 2.69 13.60 20.85
CA LYS A 117 3.85 13.69 19.95
C LYS A 117 4.51 12.32 19.67
N PRO A 118 4.73 11.45 20.67
CA PRO A 118 5.28 10.11 20.43
C PRO A 118 4.43 9.26 19.48
N PHE A 119 3.09 9.31 19.61
CA PHE A 119 2.18 8.52 18.75
C PHE A 119 2.26 8.96 17.28
N ILE A 120 2.31 10.28 17.04
CA ILE A 120 2.47 10.84 15.70
C ILE A 120 3.85 10.48 15.13
N GLN A 121 4.92 10.66 15.91
CA GLN A 121 6.29 10.34 15.50
C GLN A 121 6.47 8.86 15.13
N THR A 122 5.90 7.94 15.92
CA THR A 122 5.90 6.51 15.59
C THR A 122 5.30 6.23 14.22
N ASN A 123 4.16 6.87 13.91
CA ASN A 123 3.50 6.71 12.61
C ASN A 123 4.27 7.35 11.46
N VAL A 124 4.94 8.49 11.69
CA VAL A 124 5.85 9.09 10.71
C VAL A 124 6.99 8.12 10.36
N ILE A 125 7.65 7.53 11.37
CA ILE A 125 8.75 6.58 11.16
C ILE A 125 8.28 5.34 10.40
N ILE A 126 7.16 4.75 10.83
CA ILE A 126 6.61 3.57 10.16
C ILE A 126 6.26 3.91 8.70
N THR A 127 5.59 5.03 8.46
CA THR A 127 5.22 5.45 7.10
C THR A 127 6.45 5.73 6.23
N ALA A 128 7.53 6.30 6.79
CA ALA A 128 8.78 6.51 6.07
C ALA A 128 9.42 5.19 5.63
N VAL A 129 9.42 4.17 6.49
CA VAL A 129 9.91 2.83 6.15
C VAL A 129 9.07 2.19 5.04
N TRP A 130 7.74 2.30 5.11
CA TRP A 130 6.87 1.86 4.02
C TRP A 130 7.16 2.58 2.70
N THR A 131 7.31 3.90 2.76
CA THR A 131 7.61 4.74 1.58
C THR A 131 8.93 4.31 0.93
N ALA A 132 9.97 4.13 1.73
CA ALA A 132 11.28 3.70 1.24
C ALA A 132 11.25 2.27 0.67
N ALA A 133 10.55 1.35 1.35
CA ALA A 133 10.39 -0.03 0.87
C ALA A 133 9.68 -0.06 -0.49
N PHE A 134 8.56 0.66 -0.62
CA PHE A 134 7.82 0.73 -1.88
C PHE A 134 8.63 1.40 -3.00
N ALA A 135 9.36 2.48 -2.70
CA ALA A 135 10.21 3.13 -3.69
C ALA A 135 11.32 2.20 -4.19
N LEU A 136 11.99 1.48 -3.29
CA LEU A 136 13.02 0.51 -3.65
C LEU A 136 12.44 -0.65 -4.46
N THR A 137 11.30 -1.21 -4.02
CA THR A 137 10.60 -2.26 -4.74
C THR A 137 10.20 -1.82 -6.15
N ALA A 138 9.70 -0.59 -6.32
CA ALA A 138 9.36 -0.04 -7.62
C ALA A 138 10.57 0.00 -8.56
N VAL A 139 11.70 0.52 -8.08
CA VAL A 139 12.95 0.60 -8.86
C VAL A 139 13.45 -0.79 -9.23
N VAL A 140 13.53 -1.71 -8.28
CA VAL A 140 14.02 -3.08 -8.52
C VAL A 140 13.11 -3.82 -9.51
N LEU A 141 11.78 -3.72 -9.34
CA LEU A 141 10.83 -4.34 -10.27
C LEU A 141 10.89 -3.72 -11.66
N ALA A 142 11.14 -2.41 -11.78
CA ALA A 142 11.33 -1.77 -13.08
C ALA A 142 12.57 -2.30 -13.81
N PHE A 143 13.67 -2.52 -13.09
CA PHE A 143 14.87 -3.17 -13.67
C PHE A 143 14.61 -4.62 -14.09
N VAL A 144 13.91 -5.39 -13.25
CA VAL A 144 13.54 -6.78 -13.56
C VAL A 144 12.61 -6.86 -14.78
N ALA A 145 11.62 -5.96 -14.87
CA ALA A 145 10.75 -5.85 -16.02
C ALA A 145 11.52 -5.47 -17.29
N HIS A 146 12.43 -4.49 -17.20
CA HIS A 146 13.27 -4.08 -18.33
C HIS A 146 14.19 -5.22 -18.82
N ALA A 147 14.62 -6.11 -17.94
CA ALA A 147 15.37 -7.31 -18.28
C ALA A 147 14.50 -8.45 -18.84
N GLY A 148 13.21 -8.22 -19.13
CA GLY A 148 12.27 -9.20 -19.69
C GLY A 148 11.74 -10.23 -18.69
N ASN A 149 11.89 -9.98 -17.38
CA ASN A 149 11.55 -10.93 -16.32
C ASN A 149 10.38 -10.46 -15.43
N ALA A 150 9.50 -9.61 -15.96
CA ALA A 150 8.40 -8.96 -15.24
C ALA A 150 7.49 -9.90 -14.43
N HIS A 151 7.15 -11.07 -14.98
CA HIS A 151 6.22 -12.04 -14.38
C HIS A 151 6.94 -13.30 -13.87
N SER A 152 8.24 -13.18 -13.58
CA SER A 152 9.06 -14.28 -13.10
C SER A 152 8.89 -14.52 -11.59
N THR A 153 9.22 -15.72 -11.11
CA THR A 153 9.24 -16.03 -9.67
C THR A 153 10.06 -15.02 -8.84
N PRO A 154 11.26 -14.57 -9.27
CA PRO A 154 11.99 -13.50 -8.60
C PRO A 154 11.21 -12.19 -8.48
N ALA A 155 10.48 -11.76 -9.51
CA ALA A 155 9.67 -10.54 -9.45
C ALA A 155 8.57 -10.65 -8.39
N THR A 156 7.89 -11.80 -8.32
CA THR A 156 6.90 -12.08 -7.27
C THR A 156 7.53 -12.06 -5.88
N LEU A 157 8.71 -12.67 -5.71
CA LEU A 157 9.42 -12.65 -4.41
C LEU A 157 9.82 -11.23 -3.99
N ILE A 158 10.30 -10.41 -4.93
CA ILE A 158 10.62 -8.99 -4.68
C ILE A 158 9.36 -8.22 -4.24
N GLN A 159 8.24 -8.43 -4.92
CA GLN A 159 6.99 -7.79 -4.57
C GLN A 159 6.52 -8.20 -3.17
N VAL A 160 6.53 -9.51 -2.86
CA VAL A 160 6.18 -10.03 -1.52
C VAL A 160 7.11 -9.45 -0.44
N ALA A 161 8.42 -9.40 -0.69
CA ALA A 161 9.38 -8.83 0.25
C ALA A 161 9.12 -7.33 0.49
N GLY A 162 8.71 -6.59 -0.55
CA GLY A 162 8.33 -5.18 -0.48
C GLY A 162 7.17 -4.87 0.48
N PHE A 163 6.27 -5.84 0.72
CA PHE A 163 5.22 -5.73 1.73
C PHE A 163 5.60 -6.38 3.07
N ALA A 164 6.25 -7.55 3.03
CA ALA A 164 6.56 -8.32 4.23
C ALA A 164 7.56 -7.61 5.15
N LEU A 165 8.64 -7.03 4.58
CA LEU A 165 9.67 -6.34 5.35
C LEU A 165 9.14 -5.14 6.15
N PRO A 166 8.45 -4.15 5.53
CA PRO A 166 7.92 -3.03 6.29
C PRO A 166 6.79 -3.44 7.25
N MET A 167 6.03 -4.50 6.94
CA MET A 167 5.05 -5.06 7.88
C MET A 167 5.72 -5.64 9.14
N ILE A 168 6.75 -6.46 8.96
CA ILE A 168 7.53 -7.03 10.08
C ILE A 168 8.16 -5.90 10.91
N PHE A 169 8.73 -4.90 10.25
CA PHE A 169 9.25 -3.71 10.94
C PHE A 169 8.17 -3.02 11.76
N THR A 170 6.99 -2.79 11.18
CA THR A 170 5.85 -2.14 11.84
C THR A 170 5.48 -2.86 13.13
N VAL A 171 5.29 -4.19 13.06
CA VAL A 171 4.91 -5.01 14.22
C VAL A 171 5.97 -4.95 15.33
N ARG A 172 7.24 -5.13 14.97
CA ARG A 172 8.36 -5.10 15.94
C ARG A 172 8.54 -3.71 16.55
N TYR A 173 8.44 -2.66 15.75
CA TYR A 173 8.63 -1.30 16.20
C TYR A 173 7.51 -0.85 17.14
N VAL A 174 6.25 -1.18 16.83
CA VAL A 174 5.11 -0.90 17.74
C VAL A 174 5.29 -1.64 19.07
N ALA A 175 5.67 -2.93 19.05
CA ALA A 175 5.92 -3.69 20.27
C ALA A 175 7.04 -3.07 21.12
N HIS A 176 8.14 -2.62 20.49
CA HIS A 176 9.23 -1.93 21.17
C HIS A 176 8.78 -0.62 21.83
N VAL A 177 7.99 0.20 21.11
CA VAL A 177 7.46 1.46 21.63
C VAL A 177 6.53 1.23 22.82
N GLN A 178 5.66 0.21 22.75
CA GLN A 178 4.76 -0.15 23.85
C GLN A 178 5.51 -0.65 25.09
N ALA A 179 6.51 -1.51 24.93
CA ALA A 179 7.34 -1.98 26.03
C ALA A 179 8.06 -0.82 26.76
N LYS A 180 8.57 0.15 25.99
CA LYS A 180 9.22 1.35 26.56
C LYS A 180 8.23 2.29 27.27
N ALA A 181 6.98 2.32 26.84
CA ALA A 181 5.94 3.15 27.46
C ALA A 181 5.38 2.53 28.76
N GLY A 182 5.26 1.20 28.83
CA GLY A 182 4.83 0.50 30.05
C GLY A 182 5.91 0.33 31.13
N ALA A 183 7.18 0.55 30.77
CA ALA A 183 8.31 0.56 31.71
C ALA A 183 8.54 1.93 32.39
N ARG A 184 7.66 2.91 32.15
CA ARG A 184 7.67 4.26 32.73
C ARG A 184 6.41 4.50 33.53
#